data_AF-A0A934LJE7-F1
#
_entry.id   AF-A0A934LJE7-F1
#
_cell.length_a   1.000
_cell.length_b   1.000
_cell.length_c   1.000
_cell.angle_alpha   90.00
_cell.angle_beta   90.00
_cell.angle_gamma   90.00
#
_symmetry.space_group_name_H-M   'P 1'
#
loop_
_entity.id
_entity.type
_entity.pdbx_description
1 polymer ?
#
loop_
_entity_poly.entity_id
_entity_poly.type
_entity_poly.pdbx_seq_one_letter_code
_entity_poly.pdbx_strand_id
1 'polypeptide(L)'
;MKTEHLHDLWSSPDNSRLTSKQLSFRMPVHIAAKIAALCEMYPTKNRTQIVADLLASAIDSLEKTLPERLGNPISREDEKLERMIAEHEHIDYVPMFYLGGERGRFRHLANQQYKEMEKELGNESPALLYESIYMTEEDCKKK
;
A
#
# COMPACT_ATOMS: atom_id res chain seq x y z
N MET A 1 -1.29 1.14 -7.56
CA MET A 1 -1.51 1.66 -8.93
C MET A 1 -0.67 0.88 -9.93
N LYS A 2 -1.13 0.70 -11.18
CA LYS A 2 -0.32 0.07 -12.25
C LYS A 2 0.57 1.12 -12.91
N THR A 3 1.82 0.78 -13.17
CA THR A 3 2.83 1.71 -13.75
C THR A 3 2.39 2.23 -15.11
N GLU A 4 1.67 1.40 -15.86
CA GLU A 4 1.16 1.65 -17.21
C GLU A 4 0.20 2.85 -17.29
N HIS A 5 -0.46 3.23 -16.19
CA HIS A 5 -1.46 4.32 -16.17
C HIS A 5 -0.97 5.61 -15.47
N LEU A 6 0.32 5.69 -15.09
CA LEU A 6 0.85 6.88 -14.43
C LEU A 6 0.80 8.14 -15.32
N HIS A 7 0.90 7.96 -16.64
CA HIS A 7 0.86 9.06 -17.61
C HIS A 7 -0.47 9.82 -17.60
N ASP A 8 -1.58 9.15 -17.29
CA ASP A 8 -2.91 9.76 -17.20
C ASP A 8 -3.02 10.66 -15.95
N LEU A 9 -2.44 10.21 -14.83
CA LEU A 9 -2.47 10.91 -13.53
C LEU A 9 -1.55 12.13 -13.47
N TRP A 10 -0.49 12.14 -14.28
CA TRP A 10 0.40 13.30 -14.35
C TRP A 10 -0.24 14.55 -14.95
N SER A 11 -1.44 14.44 -15.49
CA SER A 11 -2.23 15.58 -15.98
C SER A 11 -3.09 16.25 -14.89
N SER A 12 -3.23 15.66 -13.69
CA SER A 12 -4.05 16.20 -12.60
C SER A 12 -3.24 16.81 -11.44
N PRO A 13 -3.78 17.83 -10.74
CA PRO A 13 -3.15 18.39 -9.53
C PRO A 13 -3.16 17.34 -8.41
N ASP A 14 -2.01 17.15 -7.79
CA ASP A 14 -1.74 16.04 -6.89
C ASP A 14 -1.44 16.54 -5.47
N ASN A 15 -1.94 15.83 -4.46
CA ASN A 15 -2.01 16.30 -3.07
C ASN A 15 -1.47 15.23 -2.10
N SER A 16 -0.28 14.68 -2.39
CA SER A 16 0.38 13.69 -1.53
C SER A 16 1.06 14.35 -0.34
N ARG A 17 0.73 13.92 0.88
CA ARG A 17 1.41 14.31 2.12
C ARG A 17 2.83 13.75 2.12
N LEU A 18 3.84 14.61 2.26
CA LEU A 18 5.26 14.22 2.22
C LEU A 18 5.81 13.95 3.62
N THR A 19 6.81 13.07 3.69
CA THR A 19 7.56 12.80 4.93
C THR A 19 8.33 14.05 5.39
N SER A 20 8.52 14.20 6.70
CA SER A 20 9.30 15.31 7.28
C SER A 20 10.78 15.27 6.90
N LYS A 21 11.32 14.08 6.68
CA LYS A 21 12.73 13.83 6.37
C LYS A 21 12.95 13.75 4.86
N GLN A 22 14.01 14.41 4.37
CA GLN A 22 14.46 14.28 2.99
C GLN A 22 15.23 12.97 2.80
N LEU A 23 14.84 12.18 1.80
CA LEU A 23 15.56 10.98 1.38
C LEU A 23 16.47 11.34 0.18
N SER A 24 17.77 11.06 0.29
CA SER A 24 18.75 11.29 -0.77
C SER A 24 19.50 10.00 -1.08
N PHE A 25 19.51 9.57 -2.34
CA PHE A 25 20.24 8.40 -2.80
C PHE A 25 20.87 8.66 -4.18
N ARG A 26 21.95 7.94 -4.48
CA ARG A 26 22.62 8.00 -5.79
C ARG A 26 21.97 6.99 -6.73
N MET A 27 21.70 7.41 -7.97
CA MET A 27 21.04 6.58 -8.97
C MET A 27 22.02 6.13 -10.05
N PRO A 28 21.83 4.94 -10.65
CA PRO A 28 22.51 4.58 -11.88
C PRO A 28 22.23 5.60 -13.00
N VAL A 29 23.26 5.94 -13.79
CA VAL A 29 23.19 6.99 -14.82
C VAL A 29 22.03 6.77 -15.79
N HIS A 30 21.79 5.54 -16.22
CA HIS A 30 20.71 5.21 -17.17
C HIS A 30 19.31 5.44 -16.59
N ILE A 31 19.11 5.27 -15.28
CA ILE A 31 17.82 5.59 -14.65
C ILE A 31 17.67 7.11 -14.50
N ALA A 32 18.74 7.81 -14.10
CA ALA A 32 18.73 9.26 -14.00
C ALA A 32 18.41 9.93 -15.36
N ALA A 33 18.97 9.41 -16.45
CA ALA A 33 18.68 9.88 -17.81
C ALA A 33 17.20 9.68 -18.18
N LYS A 34 16.62 8.52 -17.86
CA LYS A 34 15.19 8.25 -18.09
C LYS A 34 14.29 9.20 -17.30
N ILE A 35 14.61 9.48 -16.03
CA ILE A 35 13.86 10.44 -15.21
C ILE A 35 13.96 11.85 -15.79
N ALA A 36 15.16 12.27 -16.23
CA ALA A 36 15.35 13.57 -16.86
C ALA A 36 14.49 13.71 -18.14
N ALA A 37 14.47 12.69 -18.99
CA ALA A 37 13.62 12.66 -20.18
C ALA A 37 12.12 12.76 -19.82
N LEU A 38 11.66 12.06 -18.78
CA LEU A 38 10.27 12.16 -18.31
C LEU A 38 9.94 13.58 -17.81
N CYS A 39 10.86 14.26 -17.11
CA CYS A 39 10.65 15.66 -16.71
C CYS A 39 10.53 16.60 -17.91
N GLU A 40 11.28 16.35 -19.00
CA GLU A 40 11.16 17.13 -20.23
C GLU A 40 9.84 16.87 -20.96
N MET A 41 9.38 15.61 -20.98
CA MET A 41 8.10 15.23 -21.58
C MET A 41 6.88 15.78 -20.80
N TYR A 42 6.98 15.87 -19.48
CA TYR A 42 5.89 16.28 -18.58
C TYR A 42 6.29 17.49 -17.72
N PRO A 43 6.37 18.70 -18.32
CA PRO A 43 6.91 19.89 -17.64
C PRO A 43 6.04 20.41 -16.49
N THR A 44 4.77 19.98 -16.42
CA THR A 44 3.84 20.35 -15.34
C THR A 44 4.11 19.60 -14.04
N LYS A 45 4.92 18.52 -14.07
CA LYS A 45 5.27 17.72 -12.89
C LYS A 45 6.71 17.95 -12.50
N ASN A 46 6.94 18.13 -11.21
CA ASN A 46 8.30 18.22 -10.70
C ASN A 46 8.94 16.82 -10.62
N ARG A 47 10.28 16.79 -10.55
CA ARG A 47 11.05 15.54 -10.47
C ARG A 47 10.64 14.66 -9.29
N THR A 48 10.32 15.27 -8.15
CA THR A 48 9.90 14.56 -6.93
C THR A 48 8.60 13.79 -7.17
N GLN A 49 7.60 14.40 -7.82
CA GLN A 49 6.33 13.78 -8.15
C GLN A 49 6.53 12.58 -9.08
N ILE A 50 7.24 12.77 -10.19
CA ILE A 50 7.52 11.67 -11.15
C ILE A 50 8.20 10.49 -10.43
N VAL A 51 9.22 10.77 -9.62
CA VAL A 51 9.95 9.71 -8.88
C VAL A 51 9.06 9.05 -7.82
N ALA A 52 8.28 9.83 -7.07
CA ALA A 52 7.36 9.31 -6.06
C ALA A 52 6.33 8.37 -6.68
N ASP A 53 5.72 8.76 -7.80
CA ASP A 53 4.70 7.96 -8.49
C ASP A 53 5.26 6.67 -9.07
N LEU A 54 6.45 6.74 -9.69
CA LEU A 54 7.15 5.55 -10.19
C LEU A 54 7.50 4.59 -9.05
N LEU A 55 7.99 5.11 -7.92
CA LEU A 55 8.33 4.30 -6.75
C LEU A 55 7.08 3.68 -6.12
N ALA A 56 6.02 4.47 -5.92
CA ALA A 56 4.75 4.00 -5.38
C ALA A 56 4.19 2.87 -6.24
N SER A 57 4.18 3.05 -7.56
CA SER A 57 3.67 2.05 -8.48
C SER A 57 4.55 0.78 -8.55
N ALA A 58 5.88 0.92 -8.47
CA ALA A 58 6.79 -0.22 -8.41
C ALA A 58 6.62 -1.02 -7.11
N ILE A 59 6.48 -0.34 -5.96
CA ILE A 59 6.26 -0.96 -4.66
C ILE A 59 4.89 -1.67 -4.64
N ASP A 60 3.83 -1.03 -5.13
CA ASP A 60 2.50 -1.62 -5.23
C ASP A 60 2.49 -2.87 -6.13
N SER A 61 3.27 -2.84 -7.20
CA SER A 61 3.38 -3.98 -8.12
C SER A 61 4.17 -5.12 -7.47
N LEU A 62 5.27 -4.81 -6.79
CA LEU A 62 6.06 -5.78 -6.03
C LEU A 62 5.23 -6.43 -4.92
N GLU A 63 4.51 -5.63 -4.14
CA GLU A 63 3.65 -6.07 -3.04
C GLU A 63 2.65 -7.15 -3.48
N LYS A 64 2.05 -6.98 -4.65
CA LYS A 64 1.08 -7.95 -5.22
C LYS A 64 1.72 -9.27 -5.63
N THR A 65 3.02 -9.27 -5.92
CA THR A 65 3.78 -10.48 -6.27
C THR A 65 4.34 -11.21 -5.05
N LEU A 66 4.27 -10.61 -3.84
CA LEU A 66 4.78 -11.25 -2.64
C LEU A 66 3.96 -12.51 -2.30
N PRO A 67 4.62 -13.61 -1.88
CA PRO A 67 3.93 -14.79 -1.41
C PRO A 67 3.01 -14.46 -0.23
N GLU A 68 1.79 -14.94 -0.30
CA GLU A 68 0.82 -14.87 0.80
C GLU A 68 0.32 -16.26 1.15
N ARG A 69 -0.15 -16.41 2.39
CA ARG A 69 -0.77 -17.64 2.90
C ARG A 69 -1.77 -17.29 3.99
N LEU A 70 -2.63 -18.23 4.34
CA LEU A 70 -3.45 -18.12 5.55
C LEU A 70 -2.55 -17.91 6.77
N GLY A 71 -2.80 -16.82 7.49
CA GLY A 71 -2.21 -16.56 8.79
C GLY A 71 -3.02 -17.20 9.91
N ASN A 72 -2.83 -16.70 11.13
CA ASN A 72 -3.64 -17.15 12.27
C ASN A 72 -5.10 -16.69 12.09
N PRO A 73 -6.07 -17.41 12.67
CA PRO A 73 -7.43 -16.91 12.80
C PRO A 73 -7.46 -15.53 13.45
N ILE A 74 -8.46 -14.72 13.12
CA ILE A 74 -8.69 -13.44 13.82
C ILE A 74 -8.96 -13.66 15.31
N SER A 75 -8.87 -12.58 16.09
CA SER A 75 -9.18 -12.67 17.53
C SER A 75 -10.62 -13.12 17.76
N ARG A 76 -10.91 -13.72 18.92
CA ARG A 76 -12.28 -14.18 19.23
C ARG A 76 -13.27 -13.02 19.30
N GLU A 77 -12.80 -11.87 19.75
CA GLU A 77 -13.56 -10.63 19.81
C GLU A 77 -13.92 -10.13 18.40
N ASP A 78 -12.94 -10.09 17.49
CA ASP A 78 -13.16 -9.72 16.09
C ASP A 78 -14.07 -10.74 15.40
N GLU A 79 -13.85 -12.04 15.64
CA GLU A 79 -14.68 -13.11 15.07
C GLU A 79 -16.15 -12.97 15.49
N LYS A 80 -16.39 -12.65 16.76
CA LYS A 80 -17.73 -12.41 17.27
C LYS A 80 -18.38 -11.20 16.60
N LEU A 81 -17.62 -10.13 16.36
CA LEU A 81 -18.12 -8.93 15.69
C LEU A 81 -18.49 -9.23 14.23
N GLU A 82 -17.61 -9.90 13.48
CA GLU A 82 -17.86 -10.30 12.10
C GLU A 82 -19.09 -11.21 11.97
N ARG A 83 -19.29 -12.14 12.92
CA ARG A 83 -20.51 -12.96 12.98
C ARG A 83 -21.77 -12.13 13.21
N MET A 84 -21.71 -11.15 14.10
CA MET A 84 -22.84 -10.25 14.36
C MET A 84 -23.18 -9.39 13.13
N ILE A 85 -22.17 -8.93 12.39
CA ILE A 85 -22.36 -8.20 11.13
C ILE A 85 -23.03 -9.12 10.10
N ALA A 86 -22.53 -10.35 9.94
CA ALA A 86 -23.09 -11.32 9.00
C ALA A 86 -24.57 -11.63 9.29
N GLU A 87 -24.92 -11.81 10.58
CA GLU A 87 -26.30 -11.99 11.02
C GLU A 87 -27.19 -10.78 10.71
N HIS A 88 -26.69 -9.56 10.94
CA HIS A 88 -27.44 -8.32 10.65
C HIS A 88 -27.68 -8.11 9.16
N GLU A 89 -26.69 -8.39 8.33
CA GLU A 89 -26.74 -8.27 6.87
C GLU A 89 -27.43 -9.47 6.20
N HIS A 90 -27.88 -10.47 6.96
CA HIS A 90 -28.50 -11.71 6.48
C HIS A 90 -27.61 -12.47 5.46
N ILE A 91 -26.30 -12.49 5.71
CA ILE A 91 -25.31 -13.23 4.92
C ILE A 91 -24.68 -14.35 5.75
N ASP A 92 -24.17 -15.37 5.07
CA ASP A 92 -23.43 -16.43 5.73
C ASP A 92 -22.07 -15.92 6.23
N TYR A 93 -21.74 -16.24 7.48
CA TYR A 93 -20.44 -15.93 8.05
C TYR A 93 -19.33 -16.73 7.34
N VAL A 94 -18.28 -16.03 6.92
CA VAL A 94 -17.08 -16.62 6.32
C VAL A 94 -15.90 -16.49 7.30
N PRO A 95 -15.22 -17.60 7.67
CA PRO A 95 -14.04 -17.54 8.51
C PRO A 95 -12.94 -16.63 7.94
N MET A 96 -12.51 -15.68 8.76
CA MET A 96 -11.43 -14.74 8.42
C MET A 96 -10.15 -15.07 9.18
N PHE A 97 -9.04 -14.89 8.49
CA PHE A 97 -7.68 -15.11 9.00
C PHE A 97 -6.84 -13.88 8.74
N TYR A 98 -5.79 -13.66 9.51
CA TYR A 98 -4.80 -12.65 9.16
C TYR A 98 -4.11 -12.99 7.84
N LEU A 99 -3.78 -11.97 7.05
CA LEU A 99 -2.94 -12.10 5.88
C LEU A 99 -1.55 -12.57 6.32
N GLY A 100 -1.19 -13.80 5.98
CA GLY A 100 0.11 -14.39 6.26
C GLY A 100 1.07 -14.33 5.07
N GLY A 101 2.29 -14.84 5.28
CA GLY A 101 3.35 -14.88 4.26
C GLY A 101 4.17 -13.59 4.22
N GLU A 102 5.03 -13.45 3.21
CA GLU A 102 5.87 -12.26 3.06
C GLU A 102 5.03 -11.01 2.77
N ARG A 103 3.90 -11.17 2.05
CA ARG A 103 2.96 -10.07 1.83
C ARG A 103 2.35 -9.56 3.12
N GLY A 104 1.87 -10.47 3.97
CA GLY A 104 1.34 -10.14 5.29
C GLY A 104 2.37 -9.44 6.18
N ARG A 105 3.60 -9.98 6.21
CA ARG A 105 4.72 -9.40 6.96
C ARG A 105 5.07 -8.00 6.45
N PHE A 106 5.16 -7.81 5.13
CA PHE A 106 5.42 -6.52 4.51
C PHE A 106 4.36 -5.49 4.91
N ARG A 107 3.07 -5.81 4.78
CA ARG A 107 1.98 -4.88 5.14
C ARG A 107 2.00 -4.51 6.62
N HIS A 108 2.28 -5.48 7.50
CA HIS A 108 2.39 -5.22 8.94
C HIS A 108 3.52 -4.24 9.27
N LEU A 109 4.72 -4.48 8.73
CA LEU A 109 5.88 -3.59 8.93
C LEU A 109 5.65 -2.21 8.31
N ALA A 110 5.08 -2.15 7.11
CA ALA A 110 4.76 -0.89 6.44
C ALA A 110 3.73 -0.07 7.26
N ASN A 111 2.70 -0.71 7.80
CA ASN A 111 1.73 -0.07 8.69
C ASN A 111 2.39 0.49 9.96
N GLN A 112 3.29 -0.26 10.58
CA GLN A 112 4.02 0.21 11.76
C GLN A 112 4.84 1.47 11.44
N GLN A 113 5.64 1.40 10.37
CA GLN A 113 6.50 2.51 9.94
C GLN A 113 5.67 3.75 9.53
N TYR A 114 4.56 3.54 8.83
CA TYR A 114 3.66 4.62 8.45
C TYR A 114 3.06 5.33 9.68
N LYS A 115 2.62 4.58 10.69
CA LYS A 115 2.10 5.16 11.94
C LYS A 115 3.15 5.97 12.68
N GLU A 116 4.39 5.49 12.73
CA GLU A 116 5.51 6.22 13.33
C GLU A 116 5.74 7.54 12.60
N MET A 117 5.80 7.54 11.26
CA MET A 117 5.99 8.74 10.45
C MET A 117 4.83 9.72 10.56
N GLU A 118 3.59 9.25 10.57
CA GLU A 118 2.41 10.10 10.73
C GLU A 118 2.37 10.79 12.11
N LYS A 119 2.78 10.08 13.17
CA LYS A 119 2.94 10.67 14.51
C LYS A 119 4.01 11.76 14.54
N GLU A 120 5.14 11.55 13.85
CA GLU A 120 6.17 12.60 13.68
C GLU A 120 5.61 13.85 12.98
N LEU A 121 4.61 13.68 12.10
CA LEU A 121 3.91 14.77 11.39
C LEU A 121 2.72 15.35 12.19
N GLY A 122 2.59 15.00 13.48
CA GLY A 122 1.54 15.52 14.38
C GLY A 122 0.18 14.83 14.26
N ASN A 123 0.09 13.70 13.56
CA ASN A 123 -1.12 12.89 13.55
C ASN A 123 -1.13 11.92 14.73
N GLU A 124 -1.93 12.20 15.76
CA GLU A 124 -1.97 11.39 16.99
C GLU A 124 -2.67 10.03 16.81
N SER A 125 -3.58 9.92 15.84
CA SER A 125 -4.37 8.70 15.56
C SER A 125 -4.35 8.34 14.07
N PRO A 126 -3.19 7.92 13.54
CA PRO A 126 -3.06 7.58 12.12
C PRO A 126 -3.81 6.30 11.76
N ALA A 127 -4.53 6.36 10.64
CA ALA A 127 -5.11 5.20 9.98
C ALA A 127 -4.01 4.22 9.52
N LEU A 128 -4.41 2.99 9.20
CA LEU A 128 -3.50 2.02 8.58
C LEU A 128 -3.22 2.43 7.13
N LEU A 129 -1.98 2.20 6.68
CA LEU A 129 -1.61 2.34 5.27
C LEU A 129 -2.25 1.23 4.42
N TYR A 130 -2.27 0.00 4.95
CA TYR A 130 -2.96 -1.15 4.38
C TYR A 130 -4.05 -1.64 5.33
N GLU A 131 -5.31 -1.51 4.89
CA GLU A 131 -6.49 -1.97 5.64
C GLU A 131 -6.75 -3.47 5.48
N SER A 132 -6.43 -4.04 4.32
CA SER A 132 -6.56 -5.47 4.03
C SER A 132 -5.45 -6.26 4.74
N ILE A 133 -5.61 -6.47 6.04
CA ILE A 133 -4.77 -7.34 6.85
C ILE A 133 -5.44 -8.70 7.13
N TYR A 134 -6.62 -8.92 6.55
CA TYR A 134 -7.40 -10.15 6.65
C TYR A 134 -7.54 -10.83 5.28
N MET A 135 -7.74 -12.15 5.29
CA MET A 135 -8.07 -12.97 4.14
C MET A 135 -9.04 -14.09 4.53
N THR A 136 -9.80 -14.61 3.56
CA THR A 136 -10.62 -15.81 3.71
C THR A 136 -9.93 -17.03 3.12
N GLU A 137 -10.44 -18.24 3.40
CA GLU A 137 -9.93 -19.44 2.73
C GLU A 137 -10.13 -19.43 1.21
N GLU A 138 -11.21 -18.80 0.73
CA GLU A 138 -11.48 -18.72 -0.70
C GLU A 138 -10.45 -17.85 -1.42
N ASP A 139 -10.02 -16.74 -0.79
CA ASP A 139 -9.00 -15.86 -1.33
C ASP A 139 -7.68 -16.59 -1.53
N CYS A 140 -7.35 -17.51 -0.61
CA CYS A 140 -6.17 -18.36 -0.73
C CYS A 140 -6.29 -19.42 -1.84
N LYS A 141 -7.51 -19.91 -2.14
CA LYS A 141 -7.76 -20.95 -3.15
C LYS A 141 -7.90 -20.40 -4.57
N LYS A 142 -8.21 -19.11 -4.73
CA LYS A 142 -8.37 -18.43 -6.04
C LYS A 142 -7.03 -18.03 -6.70
N LYS A 143 -5.89 -18.43 -6.13
CA LYS A 143 -4.53 -18.20 -6.64
C LYS A 143 -3.92 -19.48 -7.21
#